data_AF-A0A9N9EQE6-F1
#
_entry.id   AF-A0A9N9EQE6-F1
#
_cell.length_a   1.000
_cell.length_b   1.000
_cell.length_c   1.000
_cell.angle_alpha   90.00
_cell.angle_beta   90.00
_cell.angle_gamma   90.00
#
_symmetry.space_group_name_H-M   'P 1'
#
loop_
_entity.id
_entity.type
_entity.pdbx_description
1 polymer ?
#
loop_
_entity_poly.entity_id
_entity_poly.type
_entity_poly.pdbx_seq_one_letter_code
_entity_poly.pdbx_strand_id
1 'polypeptide(L)'
;YMDKLETLDISNTDIDSGLEYLPDNLKTINIYGSKGRCQKIANELGGISKVKKNDKLEEELKRLRVEIENLKGQIEVPPKGSD
;
A
#
# COMPACT_ATOMS: atom_id res chain seq x y z
N TYR A 1 -14.86 13.88 -22.32
CA TYR A 1 -13.77 13.44 -21.43
C TYR A 1 -14.38 13.02 -20.10
N MET A 2 -13.87 11.97 -19.46
CA MET A 2 -14.35 11.47 -18.16
C MET A 2 -13.49 12.02 -17.01
N ASP A 3 -13.19 13.31 -17.08
CA ASP A 3 -12.32 14.06 -16.16
C ASP A 3 -12.86 14.18 -14.72
N LYS A 4 -14.12 13.80 -14.50
CA LYS A 4 -14.77 13.76 -13.18
C LYS A 4 -15.00 12.35 -12.65
N LEU A 5 -14.66 11.31 -13.42
CA LEU A 5 -14.89 9.93 -13.01
C LEU A 5 -13.82 9.49 -12.01
N GLU A 6 -14.17 9.46 -10.73
CA GLU A 6 -13.25 9.05 -9.67
C GLU A 6 -13.40 7.58 -9.26
N THR A 7 -14.58 7.00 -9.47
CA THR A 7 -14.91 5.63 -9.07
C THR A 7 -15.57 4.90 -10.22
N LEU A 8 -15.09 3.68 -10.52
CA LEU A 8 -15.65 2.80 -11.53
C LEU A 8 -16.03 1.45 -10.89
N ASP A 9 -17.28 1.03 -11.03
CA ASP A 9 -17.74 -0.28 -10.62
C ASP A 9 -18.03 -1.13 -11.86
N ILE A 10 -17.24 -2.18 -12.03
CA ILE A 10 -17.37 -3.15 -13.13
C ILE A 10 -17.53 -4.57 -12.56
N SER A 11 -18.11 -4.68 -11.38
CA SER A 11 -18.42 -5.97 -10.77
C SER A 11 -19.31 -6.83 -11.67
N ASN A 12 -19.08 -8.15 -11.64
CA ASN A 12 -19.76 -9.18 -12.42
C ASN A 12 -19.69 -9.00 -13.94
N THR A 13 -18.76 -8.18 -14.43
CA THR A 13 -18.51 -8.03 -15.87
C THR A 13 -17.45 -9.02 -16.37
N ASP A 14 -17.59 -9.42 -17.62
CA ASP A 14 -16.60 -10.21 -18.34
C ASP A 14 -15.82 -9.30 -19.29
N ILE A 15 -15.04 -8.39 -18.69
CA ILE A 15 -14.17 -7.47 -19.42
C ILE A 15 -12.79 -8.11 -19.50
N ASP A 16 -12.25 -8.19 -20.71
CA ASP A 16 -10.96 -8.79 -21.01
C ASP A 16 -9.95 -7.82 -21.64
N SER A 17 -10.37 -6.57 -21.89
CA SER A 17 -9.62 -5.52 -22.58
C SER A 17 -10.21 -4.13 -22.29
N GLY A 18 -9.46 -3.06 -22.56
CA GLY A 18 -9.94 -1.68 -22.49
C GLY A 18 -9.66 -0.93 -21.19
N LEU A 19 -8.91 -1.52 -20.25
CA LEU A 19 -8.43 -0.83 -19.04
C LEU A 19 -7.39 0.25 -19.36
N GLU A 20 -6.68 0.11 -20.48
CA GLU A 20 -5.71 1.07 -20.98
C GLU A 20 -6.32 2.42 -21.38
N TYR A 21 -7.64 2.49 -21.54
CA TYR A 21 -8.37 3.71 -21.82
C TYR A 21 -8.99 4.34 -20.56
N LEU A 22 -8.74 3.77 -19.38
CA LEU A 22 -9.22 4.35 -18.14
C LEU A 22 -8.57 5.72 -17.92
N PRO A 23 -9.35 6.71 -17.46
CA PRO A 23 -8.83 8.05 -17.27
C PRO A 23 -7.91 8.09 -16.04
N ASP A 24 -6.83 8.87 -16.12
CA ASP A 24 -5.79 8.95 -15.07
C ASP A 24 -6.32 9.46 -13.72
N ASN A 25 -7.47 10.14 -13.71
CA ASN A 25 -8.11 10.67 -12.50
C ASN A 25 -8.96 9.65 -11.73
N LEU A 26 -9.00 8.38 -12.18
CA LEU A 26 -9.73 7.30 -11.51
C LEU A 26 -8.99 6.87 -10.24
N LYS A 27 -9.65 6.99 -9.09
CA LYS A 27 -9.09 6.67 -7.76
C LYS A 27 -9.41 5.26 -7.32
N THR A 28 -10.59 4.76 -7.68
CA THR A 28 -11.12 3.49 -7.17
C THR A 28 -11.75 2.68 -8.30
N ILE A 29 -11.40 1.38 -8.37
CA ILE A 29 -12.06 0.42 -9.27
C ILE A 29 -12.60 -0.74 -8.43
N ASN A 30 -13.92 -0.89 -8.41
CA ASN A 30 -14.60 -2.00 -7.74
C ASN A 30 -14.74 -3.18 -8.70
N ILE A 31 -14.12 -4.29 -8.34
CA ILE A 31 -14.09 -5.51 -9.13
C ILE A 31 -14.47 -6.66 -8.21
N TYR A 32 -15.74 -7.06 -8.30
CA TYR A 32 -16.29 -8.18 -7.55
C TYR A 32 -17.00 -9.11 -8.52
N GLY A 33 -16.68 -10.40 -8.53
CA GLY A 33 -17.26 -11.34 -9.48
C GLY A 33 -17.19 -12.77 -8.98
N SER A 34 -18.05 -13.62 -9.54
CA SER A 34 -17.93 -15.07 -9.36
C SER A 34 -16.62 -15.57 -9.99
N LYS A 35 -16.03 -16.65 -9.43
CA LYS A 35 -14.77 -17.25 -9.92
C LYS A 35 -14.78 -17.38 -11.45
N GLY A 36 -13.86 -16.69 -12.12
CA GLY A 36 -13.72 -16.64 -13.58
C GLY A 36 -14.05 -15.27 -14.18
N ARG A 37 -15.12 -14.61 -13.72
CA ARG A 37 -15.44 -13.24 -14.14
C ARG A 37 -14.51 -12.29 -13.40
N CYS A 38 -13.91 -11.37 -14.16
CA CYS A 38 -12.89 -10.45 -13.69
C CYS A 38 -11.51 -11.05 -13.32
N GLN A 39 -11.23 -12.33 -13.61
CA GLN A 39 -9.93 -12.95 -13.26
C GLN A 39 -8.75 -12.27 -13.97
N LYS A 40 -8.92 -11.92 -15.25
CA LYS A 40 -7.89 -11.27 -16.05
C LYS A 40 -7.58 -9.86 -15.53
N ILE A 41 -8.62 -9.06 -15.32
CA ILE A 41 -8.53 -7.71 -14.75
C ILE A 41 -7.96 -7.74 -13.33
N ALA A 42 -8.42 -8.65 -12.48
CA ALA A 42 -7.89 -8.81 -11.13
C ALA A 42 -6.42 -9.24 -11.13
N ASN A 43 -5.95 -9.96 -12.15
CA ASN A 43 -4.54 -10.29 -12.30
C ASN A 43 -3.71 -9.09 -12.81
N GLU A 44 -4.23 -8.34 -13.79
CA GLU A 44 -3.58 -7.15 -14.34
C GLU A 44 -3.48 -6.02 -13.30
N LEU A 45 -4.56 -5.76 -12.56
CA LEU A 45 -4.58 -4.78 -11.46
C LEU A 45 -4.00 -5.33 -10.15
N GLY A 46 -4.07 -6.65 -9.91
CA GLY A 46 -3.44 -7.31 -8.76
C GLY A 46 -1.91 -7.31 -8.83
N GLY A 47 -1.33 -6.97 -9.98
CA GLY A 47 0.08 -6.56 -10.08
C GLY A 47 0.37 -5.27 -9.30
N ILE A 48 -0.62 -4.39 -9.11
CA ILE A 48 -0.50 -3.10 -8.42
C ILE A 48 -0.63 -3.27 -6.89
N SER A 49 -1.41 -4.25 -6.41
CA SER A 49 -1.59 -4.49 -4.95
C SER A 49 -0.40 -5.20 -4.28
N LYS A 50 0.58 -5.69 -5.06
CA LYS A 50 1.87 -6.14 -4.53
C LYS A 50 2.80 -4.94 -4.39
N VAL A 51 2.55 -4.09 -3.39
CA VAL A 51 3.63 -3.27 -2.83
C VAL A 51 4.72 -4.24 -2.43
N LYS A 52 5.80 -4.32 -3.21
CA LYS A 52 6.94 -5.18 -2.87
C LYS A 52 7.41 -4.76 -1.48
N LYS A 53 7.45 -5.71 -0.55
CA LYS A 53 8.15 -5.53 0.72
C LYS A 53 9.52 -4.94 0.40
N ASN A 54 9.81 -3.77 0.94
CA ASN A 54 11.11 -3.15 0.79
C ASN A 54 11.93 -3.56 2.02
N ASP A 55 12.47 -4.78 1.99
CA ASP A 55 13.17 -5.40 3.11
C ASP A 55 14.25 -4.49 3.72
N LYS A 56 14.85 -3.61 2.89
CA LYS A 56 15.82 -2.61 3.34
C LYS A 56 15.21 -1.57 4.27
N LEU A 57 14.00 -1.09 4.00
CA LEU A 57 13.29 -0.13 4.86
C LEU A 57 12.84 -0.78 6.17
N GLU A 58 12.43 -2.06 6.15
CA GLU A 58 12.06 -2.78 7.38
C GLU A 58 13.27 -2.96 8.31
N GLU A 59 14.44 -3.30 7.77
CA GLU A 59 15.69 -3.43 8.55
C GLU A 59 16.18 -2.08 9.10
N GLU A 60 16.06 -1.00 8.32
CA GLU A 60 16.42 0.35 8.77
C GLU A 60 15.49 0.84 9.90
N LEU A 61 14.18 0.60 9.78
CA LEU A 61 13.22 0.88 10.86
C LEU A 61 13.54 0.09 12.12
N LYS A 62 13.96 -1.16 12.00
CA LYS A 62 14.34 -2.00 13.14
C LYS A 62 15.59 -1.47 13.83
N ARG A 63 16.61 -1.02 13.08
CA ARG A 63 17.83 -0.41 13.64
C ARG A 63 17.53 0.87 14.40
N LEU A 64 16.75 1.78 13.80
CA LEU A 64 16.40 3.06 14.43
C LEU A 64 15.61 2.86 15.74
N ARG A 65 14.73 1.86 15.81
CA ARG A 65 14.02 1.52 17.05
C ARG A 65 14.95 1.12 18.18
N VAL A 66 15.98 0.32 17.89
CA VAL A 66 16.98 -0.09 18.89
C VAL A 66 17.80 1.11 19.36
N GLU A 67 18.20 1.99 18.43
CA GLU A 67 18.98 3.19 18.76
C GLU A 67 18.21 4.15 19.66
N ILE A 68 16.92 4.37 19.38
CA ILE A 68 16.05 5.21 20.23
C ILE A 68 15.96 4.66 21.65
N GLU A 69 15.77 3.35 21.83
CA GLU A 69 15.70 2.74 23.17
C GLU A 69 17.02 2.88 23.93
N ASN A 70 18.16 2.71 23.24
CA ASN A 70 19.48 2.92 23.85
C ASN A 70 19.72 4.38 24.26
N LEU A 71 19.25 5.35 23.47
CA LEU A 71 19.37 6.77 23.79
C LEU A 71 18.46 7.17 24.95
N LYS A 72 17.23 6.64 25.01
CA LYS A 72 16.32 6.85 26.15
C LYS A 72 16.95 6.39 27.47
N GLY A 73 17.56 5.20 27.49
CA GLY A 73 18.23 4.67 28.68
C GLY A 73 19.39 5.53 29.18
N GLN A 74 20.01 6.34 28.32
CA GLN A 74 21.08 7.29 28.71
C GLN A 74 20.53 8.59 29.31
N ILE A 75 19.29 8.97 28.97
CA ILE A 75 18.64 10.19 29.45
C ILE A 75 17.92 9.95 30.79
N GLU A 76 17.49 8.71 31.08
CA GLU A 76 16.82 8.33 32.33
C GLU A 76 17.75 8.16 33.54
N VAL A 77 19.07 8.38 33.40
CA VAL A 77 19.97 8.41 34.57
C VAL A 77 19.82 9.76 35.26
N PRO A 78 19.17 9.87 36.44
CA PRO A 78 19.15 11.12 37.17
C PRO A 78 20.60 11.51 37.51
N PRO A 79 20.96 12.81 37.51
CA PRO A 79 22.24 13.22 38.02
C PRO A 79 22.34 12.67 39.45
N LYS A 80 23.34 11.82 39.71
CA LYS A 80 23.71 11.45 41.07
C LYS A 80 24.06 12.75 41.78
N GLY A 81 23.07 13.30 42.52
CA GLY A 81 23.31 14.29 43.54
C GLY A 81 24.21 13.63 44.57
N SER A 82 25.50 13.95 44.45
CA SER A 82 26.53 13.79 45.46
C SER A 82 26.15 14.55 46.73
N ASP A 83 26.21 13.83 47.86
CA ASP A 83 26.32 14.25 49.27
C ASP A 83 25.62 15.52 49.77
#